data_AF-A0A0F5PQM1-F1
#
_entry.id   AF-A0A0F5PQM1-F1
#
_cell.length_a   1.000
_cell.length_b   1.000
_cell.length_c   1.000
_cell.angle_alpha   90.00
_cell.angle_beta   90.00
_cell.angle_gamma   90.00
#
_symmetry.space_group_name_H-M   'P 1'
#
loop_
_entity.id
_entity.type
_entity.pdbx_description
1 polymer ?
#
loop_
_entity_poly.entity_id
_entity_poly.type
_entity_poly.pdbx_seq_one_letter_code
_entity_poly.pdbx_strand_id
1 'polypeptide(L)'
;MFYNDLIAKQETENILKANYIVALEEKIPTRKTAHIKNAPLIYRYFAIPKPEKLKLSELDENEFTIKFVFNINSNIPGAYVFSSGKNMGVFKAVGYPEDVANFYKLESYKGYMWLAHGRFPTNTPGWWGGAHPFNLLNISVVHNGELSSYDTNRKYLEEFGYICTLQTDTEVAVYIFDLLLRKHGLPIELACKVVASPLWKQVDRMSPKEKILYTNLKIIYGRALLNGPFSMIIAYEDGFIAINDRIKLRPLTAAKKGNMIYVASEEAAIRQVCKNPESVWMPRGGEPVIAELIRENEKEMYSTKEVTA
;
A
#
# COMPACT_ATOMS: atom_id res chain seq x y z
N MET A 1 2.36 -3.32 13.98
CA MET A 1 3.15 -4.57 14.02
C MET A 1 2.31 -5.67 14.68
N PHE A 2 2.44 -6.90 14.20
CA PHE A 2 1.87 -8.11 14.80
C PHE A 2 2.97 -8.93 15.47
N TYR A 3 2.66 -9.49 16.64
CA TYR A 3 3.51 -10.48 17.30
C TYR A 3 2.70 -11.72 17.69
N ASN A 4 3.26 -12.89 17.47
CA ASN A 4 2.65 -14.16 17.89
C ASN A 4 2.73 -14.35 19.41
N ASP A 5 3.80 -13.86 20.03
CA ASP A 5 4.06 -13.98 21.47
C ASP A 5 4.88 -12.80 22.00
N LEU A 6 5.12 -12.81 23.32
CA LEU A 6 5.88 -11.77 24.00
C LEU A 6 7.40 -11.83 23.72
N ILE A 7 7.93 -12.98 23.31
CA ILE A 7 9.35 -13.15 22.99
C ILE A 7 9.66 -12.40 21.70
N ALA A 8 8.86 -12.64 20.65
CA ALA A 8 8.97 -11.94 19.37
C ALA A 8 8.79 -10.42 19.53
N LYS A 9 7.86 -9.99 20.42
CA LYS A 9 7.70 -8.57 20.77
C LYS A 9 8.98 -8.01 21.39
N GLN A 10 9.51 -8.65 22.43
CA GLN A 10 10.68 -8.17 23.15
C GLN A 10 11.92 -8.08 22.25
N GLU A 11 12.15 -9.08 21.42
CA GLU A 11 13.27 -9.10 20.47
C GLU A 11 13.15 -7.95 19.46
N THR A 12 11.95 -7.77 18.88
CA THR A 12 11.68 -6.67 17.96
C THR A 12 11.88 -5.31 18.62
N GLU A 13 11.44 -5.15 19.86
CA GLU A 13 11.55 -3.88 20.59
C GLU A 13 12.97 -3.54 21.00
N ASN A 14 13.80 -4.55 21.29
CA ASN A 14 15.23 -4.33 21.53
C ASN A 14 15.88 -3.72 20.27
N ILE A 15 15.58 -4.28 19.09
CA ILE A 15 16.10 -3.77 17.81
C ILE A 15 15.50 -2.41 17.49
N LEU A 16 14.20 -2.20 17.72
CA LEU A 16 13.53 -0.92 17.51
C LEU A 16 14.16 0.17 18.37
N LYS A 17 14.28 -0.04 19.68
CA LYS A 17 14.83 0.93 20.66
C LYS A 17 16.34 1.16 20.46
N ALA A 18 17.06 0.20 19.87
CA ALA A 18 18.45 0.40 19.47
C ALA A 18 18.59 1.36 18.26
N ASN A 19 17.61 1.36 17.35
CA ASN A 19 17.69 2.07 16.06
C ASN A 19 16.84 3.35 15.98
N TYR A 20 15.79 3.46 16.80
CA TYR A 20 14.80 4.53 16.75
C TYR A 20 14.63 5.20 18.12
N ILE A 21 14.26 6.48 18.07
CA ILE A 21 13.68 7.19 19.20
C ILE A 21 12.19 6.94 19.17
N VAL A 22 11.67 6.19 20.15
CA VAL A 22 10.25 5.84 20.25
C VAL A 22 9.56 6.86 21.15
N ALA A 23 8.71 7.70 20.55
CA ALA A 23 7.93 8.69 21.27
C ALA A 23 6.72 8.08 21.99
N LEU A 24 6.10 7.05 21.39
CA LEU A 24 4.97 6.34 21.97
C LEU A 24 4.97 4.87 21.54
N GLU A 25 4.77 3.98 22.50
CA GLU A 25 4.52 2.56 22.33
C GLU A 25 3.12 2.27 22.90
N GLU A 26 2.23 1.71 22.10
CA GLU A 26 0.92 1.31 22.61
C GLU A 26 0.33 0.10 21.89
N LYS A 27 -0.46 -0.66 22.64
CA LYS A 27 -1.33 -1.68 22.06
C LYS A 27 -2.44 -0.99 21.29
N ILE A 28 -2.71 -1.42 20.05
CA ILE A 28 -3.84 -0.87 19.29
C ILE A 28 -5.14 -1.16 20.05
N PRO A 29 -5.98 -0.14 20.33
CA PRO A 29 -7.24 -0.36 21.02
C PRO A 29 -8.16 -1.29 20.22
N THR A 30 -8.59 -2.40 20.83
CA THR A 30 -9.51 -3.36 20.21
C THR A 30 -10.72 -3.66 21.10
N ARG A 31 -11.79 -4.18 20.50
CA ARG A 31 -12.93 -4.79 21.20
C ARG A 31 -12.81 -6.30 21.19
N LYS A 32 -13.26 -6.96 22.26
CA LYS A 32 -13.49 -8.40 22.21
C LYS A 32 -14.74 -8.65 21.35
N THR A 33 -14.62 -9.50 20.33
CA THR A 33 -15.74 -9.94 19.49
C THR A 33 -15.71 -11.47 19.41
N ALA A 34 -16.87 -12.10 19.27
CA ALA A 34 -16.94 -13.56 19.14
C ALA A 34 -16.45 -14.05 17.76
N HIS A 35 -16.45 -13.16 16.76
CA HIS A 35 -16.18 -13.45 15.36
C HIS A 35 -14.70 -13.33 14.99
N ILE A 36 -13.93 -12.49 15.69
CA ILE A 36 -12.49 -12.36 15.49
C ILE A 36 -11.75 -13.23 16.50
N LYS A 37 -11.15 -14.32 16.01
CA LYS A 37 -10.42 -15.31 16.82
C LYS A 37 -8.91 -15.25 16.53
N ASN A 38 -8.12 -15.68 17.51
CA ASN A 38 -6.66 -15.82 17.39
C ASN A 38 -5.96 -14.54 16.92
N ALA A 39 -6.39 -13.39 17.45
CA ALA A 39 -5.73 -12.12 17.15
C ALA A 39 -4.30 -12.12 17.72
N PRO A 40 -3.28 -11.75 16.92
CA PRO A 40 -1.93 -11.58 17.42
C PRO A 40 -1.86 -10.42 18.43
N LEU A 41 -0.72 -10.26 19.09
CA LEU A 41 -0.43 -9.02 19.81
C LEU A 41 -0.26 -7.90 18.78
N ILE A 42 -1.08 -6.85 18.90
CA ILE A 42 -1.13 -5.75 17.93
C ILE A 42 -0.65 -4.47 18.60
N TYR A 43 0.49 -3.97 18.13
CA TYR A 43 1.11 -2.76 18.66
C TYR A 43 1.40 -1.76 17.56
N ARG A 44 1.35 -0.48 17.91
CA ARG A 44 1.84 0.63 17.10
C ARG A 44 2.91 1.39 17.86
N TYR A 45 3.89 1.88 17.10
CA TYR A 45 5.03 2.61 17.62
C TYR A 45 5.15 3.91 16.81
N PHE A 46 5.18 5.03 17.51
CA PHE A 46 5.47 6.33 16.93
C PHE A 46 6.95 6.58 17.15
N ALA A 47 7.73 6.53 16.08
CA ALA A 47 9.18 6.49 16.18
C ALA A 47 9.85 7.18 15.00
N ILE A 48 11.02 7.76 15.25
CA ILE A 48 11.91 8.33 14.23
C ILE A 48 13.28 7.66 14.32
N PRO A 49 13.98 7.40 13.20
CA PRO A 49 15.34 6.88 13.25
C PRO A 49 16.25 7.78 14.10
N LYS A 50 17.13 7.16 14.90
CA LYS A 50 18.14 7.88 15.67
C LYS A 50 19.10 8.60 14.70
N PRO A 51 19.36 9.92 14.86
CA PRO A 51 20.24 10.67 13.96
C PRO A 51 21.62 10.03 13.78
N GLU A 52 22.20 9.48 14.85
CA GLU A 52 23.50 8.81 14.81
C GLU A 52 23.47 7.49 14.03
N LYS A 53 22.36 6.76 14.06
CA LYS A 53 22.19 5.51 13.30
C LYS A 53 21.96 5.80 11.83
N LEU A 54 21.16 6.83 11.53
CA LEU A 54 20.92 7.28 10.17
C LEU A 54 22.23 7.74 9.51
N LYS A 55 23.00 8.60 10.20
CA LYS A 55 24.32 9.06 9.73
C LYS A 55 25.31 7.92 9.52
N LEU A 56 25.39 6.96 10.45
CA LEU A 56 26.28 5.81 10.32
C LEU A 56 25.90 4.89 9.15
N SER A 57 24.60 4.79 8.85
CA SER A 57 24.11 3.94 7.76
C SER A 57 24.30 4.56 6.36
N GLU A 58 24.53 5.88 6.28
CA GLU A 58 24.55 6.65 5.02
C GLU A 58 23.26 6.50 4.18
N LEU A 59 22.13 6.19 4.84
CA LEU A 59 20.82 6.06 4.22
C LEU A 59 19.95 7.27 4.52
N ASP A 60 18.98 7.53 3.64
CA ASP A 60 17.85 8.37 3.98
C ASP A 60 16.88 7.65 4.94
N GLU A 61 15.96 8.42 5.53
CA GLU A 61 15.01 7.91 6.54
C GLU A 61 14.12 6.77 5.99
N ASN A 62 13.72 6.87 4.72
CA ASN A 62 12.84 5.91 4.07
C ASN A 62 13.57 4.59 3.82
N GLU A 63 14.78 4.64 3.27
CA GLU A 63 15.60 3.46 3.00
C GLU A 63 16.04 2.78 4.31
N PHE A 64 16.36 3.56 5.34
CA PHE A 64 16.62 3.05 6.69
C PHE A 64 15.40 2.30 7.25
N THR A 65 14.21 2.87 7.08
CA THR A 65 12.95 2.26 7.53
C THR A 65 12.62 0.99 6.76
N ILE A 66 12.82 0.98 5.44
CA ILE A 66 12.62 -0.21 4.61
C ILE A 66 13.54 -1.35 5.07
N LYS A 67 14.84 -1.09 5.25
CA LYS A 67 15.77 -2.11 5.74
C LYS A 67 15.41 -2.62 7.13
N PHE A 68 14.94 -1.74 8.02
CA PHE A 68 14.42 -2.15 9.31
C PHE A 68 13.21 -3.09 9.15
N VAL A 69 12.21 -2.72 8.35
CA VAL A 69 11.03 -3.54 8.07
C VAL A 69 11.41 -4.92 7.54
N PHE A 70 12.29 -4.98 6.54
CA PHE A 70 12.74 -6.27 5.98
C PHE A 70 13.53 -7.10 6.97
N ASN A 71 14.37 -6.49 7.79
CA ASN A 71 15.09 -7.21 8.84
C ASN A 71 14.12 -7.86 9.83
N ILE A 72 13.12 -7.11 10.33
CA ILE A 72 12.13 -7.67 11.26
C ILE A 72 11.35 -8.81 10.59
N ASN A 73 10.80 -8.57 9.40
CA ASN A 73 9.94 -9.54 8.70
C ASN A 73 10.68 -10.81 8.27
N SER A 74 11.99 -10.75 8.06
CA SER A 74 12.80 -11.89 7.59
C SER A 74 13.48 -12.65 8.73
N ASN A 75 13.91 -11.94 9.78
CA ASN A 75 14.85 -12.50 10.77
C ASN A 75 14.24 -12.71 12.15
N ILE A 76 13.03 -12.21 12.44
CA ILE A 76 12.37 -12.39 13.74
C ILE A 76 11.11 -13.24 13.58
N PRO A 77 11.21 -14.57 13.79
CA PRO A 77 10.05 -15.44 13.75
C PRO A 77 8.95 -14.97 14.70
N GLY A 78 7.73 -14.87 14.16
CA GLY A 78 6.57 -14.44 14.94
C GLY A 78 6.43 -12.93 15.11
N ALA A 79 7.29 -12.11 14.51
CA ALA A 79 7.08 -10.67 14.36
C ALA A 79 6.76 -10.30 12.91
N TYR A 80 5.87 -9.35 12.70
CA TYR A 80 5.51 -8.88 11.37
C TYR A 80 5.11 -7.40 11.35
N VAL A 81 5.88 -6.62 10.60
CA VAL A 81 5.59 -5.22 10.28
C VAL A 81 4.71 -5.19 9.04
N PHE A 82 3.40 -5.15 9.27
CA PHE A 82 2.38 -5.06 8.22
C PHE A 82 2.06 -3.62 7.79
N SER A 83 2.55 -2.64 8.55
CA SER A 83 2.33 -1.22 8.31
C SER A 83 3.55 -0.43 8.79
N SER A 84 4.08 0.42 7.92
CA SER A 84 5.14 1.39 8.18
C SER A 84 4.84 2.64 7.38
N GLY A 85 5.14 3.84 7.88
CA GLY A 85 4.84 5.07 7.16
C GLY A 85 4.39 6.20 8.09
N LYS A 86 4.43 7.43 7.57
CA LYS A 86 3.95 8.62 8.28
C LYS A 86 2.52 8.92 7.83
N ASN A 87 1.72 9.46 8.75
CA ASN A 87 0.34 9.90 8.50
C ASN A 87 -0.59 8.83 7.88
N MET A 88 -0.34 7.55 8.17
CA MET A 88 -1.14 6.45 7.66
C MET A 88 -1.13 5.28 8.65
N GLY A 89 -2.10 4.37 8.51
CA GLY A 89 -2.14 3.15 9.29
C GLY A 89 -2.98 2.09 8.60
N VAL A 90 -2.58 0.82 8.74
CA VAL A 90 -3.31 -0.31 8.18
C VAL A 90 -4.02 -1.09 9.30
N PHE A 91 -5.22 -1.58 9.03
CA PHE A 91 -5.94 -2.49 9.92
C PHE A 91 -6.22 -3.79 9.17
N LYS A 92 -5.76 -4.93 9.69
CA LYS A 92 -5.87 -6.25 9.06
C LYS A 92 -6.40 -7.26 10.04
N ALA A 93 -7.37 -8.07 9.62
CA ALA A 93 -7.81 -9.20 10.41
C ALA A 93 -8.37 -10.30 9.50
N VAL A 94 -8.55 -11.49 10.07
CA VAL A 94 -9.31 -12.57 9.45
C VAL A 94 -10.73 -12.52 10.02
N GLY A 95 -11.71 -12.18 9.18
CA GLY A 95 -13.11 -12.04 9.56
C GLY A 95 -13.91 -11.25 8.52
N TYR A 96 -15.21 -11.08 8.77
CA TYR A 96 -16.07 -10.24 7.92
C TYR A 96 -15.72 -8.75 8.11
N PRO A 97 -15.82 -7.91 7.06
CA PRO A 97 -15.43 -6.50 7.12
C PRO A 97 -16.05 -5.71 8.28
N GLU A 98 -17.32 -5.94 8.59
CA GLU A 98 -18.05 -5.34 9.70
C GLU A 98 -17.48 -5.73 11.07
N ASP A 99 -17.07 -6.99 11.23
CA ASP A 99 -16.43 -7.48 12.45
C ASP A 99 -15.04 -6.88 12.63
N VAL A 100 -14.29 -6.73 11.53
CA VAL A 100 -12.99 -6.06 11.54
C VAL A 100 -13.14 -4.59 11.93
N ALA A 101 -14.14 -3.90 11.36
CA ALA A 101 -14.43 -2.52 11.70
C ALA A 101 -14.76 -2.33 13.18
N ASN A 102 -15.62 -3.20 13.73
CA ASN A 102 -15.97 -3.18 15.15
C ASN A 102 -14.79 -3.58 16.06
N PHE A 103 -14.02 -4.60 15.68
CA PHE A 103 -12.85 -5.07 16.42
C PHE A 103 -11.81 -3.96 16.60
N TYR A 104 -11.52 -3.19 15.55
CA TYR A 104 -10.58 -2.07 15.59
C TYR A 104 -11.19 -0.74 16.01
N LYS A 105 -12.49 -0.68 16.32
CA LYS A 105 -13.21 0.55 16.67
C LYS A 105 -13.05 1.64 15.60
N LEU A 106 -13.18 1.30 14.33
CA LEU A 106 -12.89 2.21 13.22
C LEU A 106 -13.72 3.51 13.26
N GLU A 107 -14.88 3.51 13.92
CA GLU A 107 -15.70 4.71 14.16
C GLU A 107 -15.00 5.77 15.03
N SER A 108 -13.92 5.38 15.74
CA SER A 108 -13.08 6.30 16.53
C SER A 108 -11.97 6.96 15.72
N TYR A 109 -11.76 6.54 14.47
CA TYR A 109 -10.72 7.05 13.59
C TYR A 109 -11.30 8.04 12.57
N LYS A 110 -10.49 9.02 12.21
CA LYS A 110 -10.77 9.97 11.12
C LYS A 110 -9.63 9.88 10.12
N GLY A 111 -9.98 9.99 8.84
CA GLY A 111 -9.02 9.98 7.74
C GLY A 111 -9.64 10.68 6.53
N TYR A 112 -8.82 11.33 5.73
CA TYR A 112 -9.21 11.97 4.48
C TYR A 112 -9.32 10.97 3.32
N MET A 113 -8.75 9.77 3.49
CA MET A 113 -8.75 8.69 2.50
C MET A 113 -8.88 7.34 3.21
N TRP A 114 -9.67 6.45 2.62
CA TRP A 114 -9.93 5.10 3.14
C TRP A 114 -9.78 4.07 2.03
N LEU A 115 -8.99 3.03 2.30
CA LEU A 115 -8.83 1.86 1.43
C LEU A 115 -9.35 0.64 2.18
N ALA A 116 -10.19 -0.16 1.53
CA ALA A 116 -10.76 -1.37 2.09
C ALA A 116 -10.71 -2.51 1.07
N HIS A 117 -10.53 -3.73 1.57
CA HIS A 117 -10.46 -4.92 0.74
C HIS A 117 -10.97 -6.15 1.48
N GLY A 118 -11.96 -6.84 0.90
CA GLY A 118 -12.37 -8.18 1.31
C GLY A 118 -11.65 -9.22 0.45
N ARG A 119 -10.75 -10.02 1.05
CA ARG A 119 -10.02 -11.07 0.32
C ARG A 119 -10.79 -12.38 0.36
N PHE A 120 -10.98 -13.00 -0.80
CA PHE A 120 -11.50 -14.37 -0.93
C PHE A 120 -10.33 -15.35 -1.17
N PRO A 121 -9.89 -16.12 -0.16
CA PRO A 121 -8.76 -17.03 -0.33
C PRO A 121 -9.17 -18.26 -1.17
N THR A 122 -8.49 -18.49 -2.30
CA THR A 122 -8.72 -19.65 -3.18
C THR A 122 -7.70 -20.77 -2.99
N ASN A 123 -6.46 -20.45 -2.60
CA ASN A 123 -5.33 -21.41 -2.60
C ASN A 123 -4.67 -21.65 -1.23
N THR A 124 -4.83 -20.74 -0.26
CA THR A 124 -4.20 -20.85 1.07
C THR A 124 -5.14 -20.38 2.18
N PRO A 125 -5.11 -21.02 3.37
CA PRO A 125 -5.85 -20.52 4.53
C PRO A 125 -5.53 -19.05 4.80
N GLY A 126 -6.57 -18.26 5.08
CA GLY A 126 -6.40 -16.86 5.47
C GLY A 126 -5.60 -16.77 6.77
N TRP A 127 -4.59 -15.91 6.79
CA TRP A 127 -3.85 -15.54 7.99
C TRP A 127 -3.74 -14.02 8.07
N TRP A 128 -3.54 -13.50 9.28
CA TRP A 128 -3.68 -12.07 9.57
C TRP A 128 -2.78 -11.16 8.72
N GLY A 129 -1.52 -11.53 8.53
CA GLY A 129 -0.59 -10.71 7.74
C GLY A 129 -0.80 -10.81 6.23
N GLY A 130 -1.45 -11.88 5.75
CA GLY A 130 -1.83 -12.08 4.36
C GLY A 130 -3.15 -11.40 3.96
N ALA A 131 -3.80 -10.71 4.89
CA ALA A 131 -4.91 -9.82 4.57
C ALA A 131 -4.39 -8.52 3.93
N HIS A 132 -5.14 -7.98 2.97
CA HIS A 132 -4.90 -6.65 2.39
C HIS A 132 -5.39 -5.55 3.34
N PRO A 133 -4.91 -4.30 3.20
CA PRO A 133 -3.89 -3.78 2.24
C PRO A 133 -2.45 -4.22 2.54
N PHE A 134 -1.59 -4.46 1.53
CA PHE A 134 -0.14 -4.51 1.77
C PHE A 134 0.43 -3.09 1.79
N ASN A 135 1.47 -2.85 2.58
CA ASN A 135 1.99 -1.52 2.81
C ASN A 135 3.52 -1.54 3.02
N LEU A 136 4.17 -0.52 2.48
CA LEU A 136 5.56 -0.17 2.73
C LEU A 136 5.66 1.37 2.70
N LEU A 137 6.12 1.96 3.81
CA LEU A 137 6.14 3.43 3.96
C LEU A 137 4.77 4.05 3.67
N ASN A 138 4.72 5.21 3.01
CA ASN A 138 3.46 5.85 2.68
C ASN A 138 2.66 5.13 1.56
N ILE A 139 3.15 4.04 0.96
CA ILE A 139 2.45 3.32 -0.13
C ILE A 139 1.64 2.15 0.42
N SER A 140 0.33 2.15 0.18
CA SER A 140 -0.59 1.03 0.51
C SER A 140 -1.33 0.54 -0.73
N VAL A 141 -1.31 -0.76 -0.96
CA VAL A 141 -1.97 -1.39 -2.11
C VAL A 141 -3.03 -2.39 -1.67
N VAL A 142 -4.21 -2.27 -2.27
CA VAL A 142 -5.21 -3.33 -2.32
C VAL A 142 -5.31 -3.84 -3.75
N HIS A 143 -5.41 -5.15 -3.90
CA HIS A 143 -5.37 -5.82 -5.20
C HIS A 143 -6.48 -6.87 -5.30
N ASN A 144 -7.30 -6.75 -6.32
CA ASN A 144 -8.25 -7.76 -6.76
C ASN A 144 -7.76 -8.37 -8.07
N GLY A 145 -7.30 -9.62 -8.02
CA GLY A 145 -6.69 -10.26 -9.17
C GLY A 145 -5.68 -11.34 -8.82
N GLU A 146 -4.91 -11.73 -9.82
CA GLU A 146 -3.77 -12.65 -9.69
C GLU A 146 -2.72 -12.27 -10.73
N LEU A 147 -1.49 -11.98 -10.28
CA LEU A 147 -0.40 -11.62 -11.19
C LEU A 147 0.32 -12.86 -11.72
N SER A 148 0.22 -13.11 -13.03
CA SER A 148 0.98 -14.18 -13.70
C SER A 148 2.47 -13.85 -13.86
N SER A 149 2.85 -12.59 -13.70
CA SER A 149 4.24 -12.12 -13.77
C SER A 149 5.00 -12.17 -12.42
N TYR A 150 4.39 -12.72 -11.36
CA TYR A 150 4.90 -12.67 -9.99
C TYR A 150 6.41 -12.95 -9.86
N ASP A 151 6.91 -14.08 -10.37
CA ASP A 151 8.33 -14.45 -10.18
C ASP A 151 9.28 -13.53 -10.96
N THR A 152 8.89 -13.06 -12.15
CA THR A 152 9.66 -12.09 -12.93
C THR A 152 9.76 -10.76 -12.19
N ASN A 153 8.64 -10.28 -11.65
CA ASN A 153 8.57 -9.03 -10.90
C ASN A 153 9.36 -9.13 -9.58
N ARG A 154 9.23 -10.23 -8.84
CA ARG A 154 10.00 -10.50 -7.61
C ARG A 154 11.50 -10.46 -7.87
N LYS A 155 11.99 -11.21 -8.85
CA LYS A 155 13.42 -11.23 -9.21
C LYS A 155 13.93 -9.84 -9.63
N TYR A 156 13.10 -9.07 -10.33
CA TYR A 156 13.44 -7.70 -10.69
C TYR A 156 13.60 -6.82 -9.46
N LEU A 157 12.69 -6.92 -8.48
CA LEU A 157 12.79 -6.18 -7.21
C LEU A 157 14.02 -6.59 -6.38
N GLU A 158 14.35 -7.88 -6.35
CA GLU A 158 15.53 -8.39 -5.62
C GLU A 158 16.85 -7.78 -6.14
N GLU A 159 16.94 -7.48 -7.44
CA GLU A 159 18.08 -6.76 -8.03
C GLU A 159 18.25 -5.33 -7.47
N PHE A 160 17.18 -4.74 -6.92
CA PHE A 160 17.20 -3.43 -6.26
C PHE A 160 17.22 -3.52 -4.72
N GLY A 161 17.41 -4.71 -4.16
CA GLY A 161 17.57 -4.92 -2.71
C GLY A 161 16.26 -5.07 -1.92
N TYR A 162 15.11 -5.25 -2.59
CA TYR A 162 13.86 -5.58 -1.91
C TYR A 162 13.84 -7.06 -1.50
N ILE A 163 13.28 -7.35 -0.32
CA ILE A 163 13.14 -8.72 0.18
C ILE A 163 11.64 -9.08 0.19
N CYS A 164 11.23 -9.98 -0.69
CA CYS A 164 9.85 -10.46 -0.78
C CYS A 164 9.70 -11.75 0.03
N THR A 165 9.00 -11.68 1.17
CA THR A 165 8.88 -12.81 2.11
C THR A 165 7.48 -13.40 2.16
N LEU A 166 6.48 -12.70 1.61
CA LEU A 166 5.07 -12.94 1.90
C LEU A 166 4.38 -13.77 0.82
N GLN A 167 5.13 -14.12 -0.23
CA GLN A 167 4.70 -15.00 -1.32
C GLN A 167 3.36 -14.59 -1.94
N THR A 168 3.16 -13.28 -2.06
CA THR A 168 1.96 -12.69 -2.64
C THR A 168 2.33 -11.67 -3.70
N ASP A 169 1.59 -11.71 -4.79
CA ASP A 169 1.63 -10.72 -5.86
C ASP A 169 1.40 -9.28 -5.39
N THR A 170 0.65 -9.09 -4.31
CA THR A 170 0.30 -7.76 -3.81
C THR A 170 1.47 -7.12 -3.06
N GLU A 171 2.32 -7.91 -2.39
CA GLU A 171 3.61 -7.44 -1.84
C GLU A 171 4.50 -6.91 -2.98
N VAL A 172 4.61 -7.69 -4.05
CA VAL A 172 5.39 -7.32 -5.23
C VAL A 172 4.86 -6.05 -5.90
N ALA A 173 3.54 -5.88 -5.95
CA ALA A 173 2.93 -4.65 -6.48
C ALA A 173 3.33 -3.42 -5.65
N VAL A 174 3.24 -3.48 -4.31
CA VAL A 174 3.68 -2.38 -3.41
C VAL A 174 5.12 -1.99 -3.71
N TYR A 175 6.02 -2.97 -3.78
CA TYR A 175 7.45 -2.72 -3.96
C TYR A 175 7.77 -2.22 -5.37
N ILE A 176 7.03 -2.62 -6.40
CA ILE A 176 7.16 -2.04 -7.74
C ILE A 176 6.78 -0.56 -7.73
N PHE A 177 5.70 -0.18 -7.06
CA PHE A 177 5.33 1.24 -6.95
C PHE A 177 6.38 2.04 -6.14
N ASP A 178 6.92 1.51 -5.04
CA ASP A 178 8.01 2.17 -4.31
C ASP A 178 9.26 2.35 -5.19
N LEU A 179 9.66 1.29 -5.92
CA LEU A 179 10.80 1.34 -6.84
C LEU A 179 10.61 2.41 -7.92
N LEU A 180 9.45 2.41 -8.59
CA LEU A 180 9.20 3.33 -9.70
C LEU A 180 9.06 4.79 -9.23
N LEU A 181 8.33 5.03 -8.13
CA LEU A 181 8.02 6.38 -7.67
C LEU A 181 9.13 6.98 -6.82
N ARG A 182 9.58 6.29 -5.77
CA ARG A 182 10.57 6.83 -4.81
C ARG A 182 11.99 6.65 -5.30
N LYS A 183 12.36 5.43 -5.71
CA LYS A 183 13.77 5.10 -6.02
C LYS A 183 14.19 5.55 -7.42
N HIS A 184 13.29 5.46 -8.40
CA HIS A 184 13.55 5.91 -9.78
C HIS A 184 12.99 7.30 -10.08
N GLY A 185 12.14 7.87 -9.21
CA GLY A 185 11.62 9.23 -9.37
C GLY A 185 10.69 9.40 -10.58
N LEU A 186 10.02 8.32 -11.03
CA LEU A 186 9.08 8.44 -12.15
C LEU A 186 7.82 9.21 -11.72
N PRO A 187 7.31 10.11 -12.58
CA PRO A 187 5.95 10.63 -12.45
C PRO A 187 4.93 9.49 -12.39
N ILE A 188 3.85 9.71 -11.63
CA ILE A 188 2.80 8.72 -11.39
C ILE A 188 2.23 8.18 -12.71
N GLU A 189 2.00 9.04 -13.70
CA GLU A 189 1.45 8.66 -14.99
C GLU A 189 2.42 7.74 -15.76
N LEU A 190 3.74 7.97 -15.64
CA LEU A 190 4.73 7.09 -16.26
C LEU A 190 4.82 5.75 -15.52
N ALA A 191 4.76 5.74 -14.19
CA ALA A 191 4.69 4.51 -13.42
C ALA A 191 3.46 3.67 -13.82
N CYS A 192 2.28 4.30 -13.98
CA CYS A 192 1.06 3.65 -14.49
C CYS A 192 1.27 3.03 -15.88
N LYS A 193 1.93 3.75 -16.79
CA LYS A 193 2.25 3.27 -18.14
C LYS A 193 3.24 2.11 -18.17
N VAL A 194 4.09 1.99 -17.14
CA VAL A 194 4.99 0.85 -16.95
C VAL A 194 4.18 -0.37 -16.47
N VAL A 195 3.46 -0.24 -15.36
CA VAL A 195 2.80 -1.37 -14.71
C VAL A 195 1.64 -1.95 -15.52
N ALA A 196 0.94 -1.14 -16.32
CA ALA A 196 -0.17 -1.55 -17.18
C ALA A 196 0.10 -1.25 -18.66
N SER A 197 1.34 -1.49 -19.11
CA SER A 197 1.78 -1.12 -20.45
C SER A 197 0.97 -1.83 -21.57
N PRO A 198 0.47 -1.10 -22.59
CA PRO A 198 -0.37 -1.63 -23.66
C PRO A 198 0.34 -2.70 -24.50
N LEU A 199 -0.42 -3.47 -25.28
CA LEU A 199 0.15 -4.48 -26.19
C LEU A 199 0.97 -3.83 -27.31
N TRP A 200 1.99 -4.52 -27.83
CA TRP A 200 2.82 -4.02 -28.94
C TRP A 200 1.99 -3.57 -30.15
N LYS A 201 0.95 -4.35 -30.52
CA LYS A 201 0.02 -3.98 -31.61
C LYS A 201 -0.71 -2.65 -31.38
N GLN A 202 -0.96 -2.28 -30.12
CA GLN A 202 -1.56 -0.98 -29.79
C GLN A 202 -0.49 0.12 -29.88
N VAL A 203 0.70 -0.13 -29.33
CA VAL A 203 1.86 0.79 -29.40
C VAL A 203 2.23 1.12 -30.85
N ASP A 204 2.20 0.15 -31.76
CA ASP A 204 2.53 0.34 -33.17
C ASP A 204 1.60 1.31 -33.91
N ARG A 205 0.38 1.49 -33.41
CA ARG A 205 -0.65 2.36 -33.98
C ARG A 205 -0.72 3.75 -33.32
N MET A 206 0.09 3.99 -32.30
CA MET A 206 0.13 5.27 -31.60
C MET A 206 0.87 6.34 -32.40
N SER A 207 0.75 7.60 -31.97
CA SER A 207 1.55 8.69 -32.55
C SER A 207 3.07 8.39 -32.42
N PRO A 208 3.93 8.93 -33.31
CA PRO A 208 5.38 8.68 -33.24
C PRO A 208 5.98 8.96 -31.86
N LYS A 209 5.55 10.04 -31.19
CA LYS A 209 6.00 10.41 -29.85
C LYS A 209 5.62 9.37 -28.79
N GLU A 210 4.38 8.91 -28.80
CA GLU A 210 3.91 7.88 -27.86
C GLU A 210 4.53 6.52 -28.14
N LYS A 211 4.72 6.16 -29.42
CA LYS A 211 5.39 4.93 -29.81
C LYS A 211 6.81 4.87 -29.26
N ILE A 212 7.58 5.96 -29.38
CA ILE A 212 8.93 6.06 -28.81
C ILE A 212 8.88 5.94 -27.28
N LEU A 213 7.98 6.67 -26.62
CA LEU A 213 7.83 6.62 -25.17
C LEU A 213 7.55 5.19 -24.67
N TYR A 214 6.52 4.53 -25.20
CA TYR A 214 6.16 3.18 -24.75
C TYR A 214 7.23 2.13 -25.12
N THR A 215 7.91 2.29 -26.26
CA THR A 215 9.03 1.40 -26.62
C THR A 215 10.14 1.52 -25.59
N ASN A 216 10.53 2.73 -25.21
CA ASN A 216 11.57 2.96 -24.21
C ASN A 216 11.16 2.43 -22.83
N LEU A 217 9.92 2.71 -22.38
CA LEU A 217 9.41 2.20 -21.11
C LEU A 217 9.41 0.67 -21.08
N LYS A 218 9.03 0.00 -22.18
CA LYS A 218 9.03 -1.46 -22.28
C LYS A 218 10.44 -2.06 -22.28
N ILE A 219 11.42 -1.36 -22.85
CA ILE A 219 12.82 -1.80 -22.85
C ILE A 219 13.41 -1.67 -21.44
N ILE A 220 13.22 -0.52 -20.79
CA ILE A 220 13.83 -0.21 -19.49
C ILE A 220 13.12 -0.96 -18.34
N TYR A 221 11.79 -0.96 -18.35
CA TYR A 221 10.96 -1.45 -17.24
C TYR A 221 10.12 -2.68 -17.61
N GLY A 222 10.51 -3.44 -18.64
CA GLY A 222 9.75 -4.61 -19.09
C GLY A 222 9.48 -5.63 -17.98
N ARG A 223 10.38 -5.75 -17.00
CA ARG A 223 10.26 -6.64 -15.84
C ARG A 223 9.42 -6.06 -14.69
N ALA A 224 9.04 -4.78 -14.76
CA ALA A 224 8.11 -4.13 -13.84
C ALA A 224 6.66 -4.12 -14.36
N LEU A 225 6.41 -4.61 -15.58
CA LEU A 225 5.06 -4.83 -16.09
C LEU A 225 4.34 -5.84 -15.18
N LEU A 226 3.16 -5.47 -14.71
CA LEU A 226 2.27 -6.37 -13.99
C LEU A 226 1.38 -7.05 -15.03
N ASN A 227 1.49 -8.37 -15.15
CA ASN A 227 0.72 -9.18 -16.10
C ASN A 227 -0.24 -10.11 -15.36
N GLY A 228 -1.34 -10.46 -16.01
CA GLY A 228 -2.46 -11.16 -15.37
C GLY A 228 -3.63 -10.22 -15.05
N PRO A 229 -4.78 -10.78 -14.66
CA PRO A 229 -5.95 -10.01 -14.28
C PRO A 229 -5.70 -9.21 -13.00
N PHE A 230 -5.86 -7.89 -13.03
CA PHE A 230 -5.82 -7.09 -11.81
C PHE A 230 -6.69 -5.83 -11.87
N SER A 231 -7.18 -5.44 -10.70
CA SER A 231 -7.60 -4.08 -10.37
C SER A 231 -6.99 -3.72 -9.03
N MET A 232 -6.23 -2.63 -9.00
CA MET A 232 -5.49 -2.19 -7.83
C MET A 232 -5.90 -0.79 -7.44
N ILE A 233 -5.92 -0.53 -6.14
CA ILE A 233 -5.94 0.83 -5.59
C ILE A 233 -4.66 0.99 -4.78
N ILE A 234 -3.89 2.02 -5.11
CA ILE A 234 -2.61 2.35 -4.53
C ILE A 234 -2.76 3.72 -3.86
N ALA A 235 -2.83 3.75 -2.54
CA ALA A 235 -2.73 4.98 -1.77
C ALA A 235 -1.28 5.36 -1.56
N TYR A 236 -1.02 6.65 -1.62
CA TYR A 236 0.22 7.28 -1.20
C TYR A 236 -0.13 8.50 -0.33
N GLU A 237 0.89 9.23 0.14
CA GLU A 237 0.69 10.33 1.10
C GLU A 237 -0.35 11.36 0.66
N ASP A 238 -0.31 11.74 -0.63
CA ASP A 238 -1.08 12.83 -1.19
C ASP A 238 -2.20 12.39 -2.13
N GLY A 239 -2.58 11.12 -2.13
CA GLY A 239 -3.64 10.68 -3.04
C GLY A 239 -3.70 9.19 -3.24
N PHE A 240 -4.41 8.80 -4.30
CA PHE A 240 -4.43 7.42 -4.74
C PHE A 240 -4.45 7.30 -6.27
N ILE A 241 -4.01 6.12 -6.72
CA ILE A 241 -4.13 5.62 -8.08
C ILE A 241 -5.07 4.42 -8.04
N ALA A 242 -6.04 4.36 -8.93
CA ALA A 242 -6.81 3.15 -9.18
C ALA A 242 -6.62 2.73 -10.64
N ILE A 243 -6.14 1.50 -10.85
CA ILE A 243 -5.72 1.05 -12.18
C ILE A 243 -6.04 -0.43 -12.40
N ASN A 244 -6.40 -0.76 -13.64
CA ASN A 244 -6.67 -2.13 -14.09
C ASN A 244 -5.54 -2.64 -14.96
N ASP A 245 -5.52 -3.97 -15.16
CA ASP A 245 -4.71 -4.57 -16.20
C ASP A 245 -5.05 -4.01 -17.60
N ARG A 246 -4.09 -4.09 -18.51
CA ARG A 246 -4.13 -3.49 -19.86
C ARG A 246 -5.25 -4.02 -20.77
N ILE A 247 -5.90 -5.14 -20.41
CA ILE A 247 -7.04 -5.70 -21.16
C ILE A 247 -8.33 -5.75 -20.32
N LYS A 248 -8.32 -5.20 -19.10
CA LYS A 248 -9.46 -5.02 -18.20
C LYS A 248 -10.19 -6.32 -17.85
N LEU A 249 -9.46 -7.30 -17.31
CA LEU A 249 -10.04 -8.58 -16.85
C LEU A 249 -10.77 -8.48 -15.51
N ARG A 250 -10.50 -7.43 -14.73
CA ARG A 250 -11.16 -7.16 -13.44
C ARG A 250 -11.91 -5.83 -13.48
N PRO A 251 -13.05 -5.72 -12.79
CA PRO A 251 -13.85 -4.52 -12.81
C PRO A 251 -13.24 -3.44 -11.91
N LEU A 252 -13.27 -2.19 -12.40
CA LEU A 252 -13.02 -0.97 -11.65
C LEU A 252 -14.03 0.06 -12.12
N THR A 253 -14.69 0.68 -11.15
CA THR A 253 -15.63 1.77 -11.32
C THR A 253 -15.10 2.96 -10.54
N ALA A 254 -15.22 4.13 -11.13
CA ALA A 254 -14.90 5.40 -10.50
C ALA A 254 -16.12 6.32 -10.50
N ALA A 255 -16.21 7.17 -9.49
CA ALA A 255 -17.25 8.17 -9.39
C ALA A 255 -16.74 9.44 -8.74
N LYS A 256 -17.40 10.56 -9.02
CA LYS A 256 -17.09 11.87 -8.43
C LYS A 256 -18.32 12.49 -7.81
N LYS A 257 -18.13 13.18 -6.69
CA LYS A 257 -19.10 14.11 -6.12
C LYS A 257 -18.38 15.26 -5.43
N GLY A 258 -18.51 16.48 -5.95
CA GLY A 258 -17.76 17.63 -5.45
C GLY A 258 -16.25 17.38 -5.50
N ASN A 259 -15.59 17.48 -4.34
CA ASN A 259 -14.15 17.24 -4.18
C ASN A 259 -13.79 15.78 -3.83
N MET A 260 -14.77 14.87 -3.76
CA MET A 260 -14.53 13.46 -3.45
C MET A 260 -14.49 12.61 -4.71
N ILE A 261 -13.47 11.77 -4.81
CA ILE A 261 -13.36 10.70 -5.82
C ILE A 261 -13.54 9.37 -5.10
N TYR A 262 -14.36 8.50 -5.68
CA TYR A 262 -14.63 7.16 -5.19
C TYR A 262 -14.19 6.16 -6.24
N VAL A 263 -13.61 5.06 -5.80
CA VAL A 263 -13.26 3.92 -6.64
C VAL A 263 -13.65 2.62 -5.95
N ALA A 264 -14.19 1.68 -6.71
CA ALA A 264 -14.56 0.35 -6.21
C ALA A 264 -14.60 -0.65 -7.36
N SER A 265 -14.62 -1.94 -7.05
CA SER A 265 -14.88 -2.97 -8.06
C SER A 265 -16.28 -2.84 -8.66
N GLU A 266 -17.27 -2.38 -7.89
CA GLU A 266 -18.67 -2.26 -8.33
C GLU A 266 -19.28 -0.91 -7.92
N GLU A 267 -20.15 -0.38 -8.77
CA GLU A 267 -20.89 0.88 -8.52
C GLU A 267 -21.76 0.81 -7.26
N ALA A 268 -22.33 -0.37 -6.96
CA ALA A 268 -23.20 -0.57 -5.80
C ALA A 268 -22.49 -0.20 -4.49
N ALA A 269 -21.20 -0.54 -4.35
CA ALA A 269 -20.39 -0.19 -3.18
C ALA A 269 -20.20 1.32 -3.04
N ILE A 270 -19.96 2.02 -4.16
CA ILE A 270 -19.87 3.49 -4.17
C ILE A 270 -21.20 4.08 -3.72
N ARG A 271 -22.34 3.58 -4.21
CA ARG A 271 -23.66 4.11 -3.88
C ARG A 271 -24.08 3.90 -2.43
N GLN A 272 -23.51 2.93 -1.72
CA GLN A 272 -23.71 2.79 -0.28
C GLN A 272 -23.16 3.99 0.51
N VAL A 273 -22.04 4.57 0.05
CA VAL A 273 -21.38 5.71 0.73
C VAL A 273 -21.77 7.05 0.09
N CYS A 274 -22.01 7.07 -1.22
CA CYS A 274 -22.37 8.23 -2.01
C CYS A 274 -23.62 7.95 -2.85
N LYS A 275 -24.83 8.21 -2.30
CA LYS A 275 -26.11 7.87 -2.94
C LYS A 275 -26.27 8.43 -4.37
N ASN A 276 -25.89 9.70 -4.56
CA ASN A 276 -26.05 10.45 -5.81
C ASN A 276 -24.70 11.07 -6.20
N PRO A 277 -23.80 10.30 -6.86
CA PRO A 277 -22.60 10.87 -7.48
C PRO A 277 -22.97 11.74 -8.69
N GLU A 278 -22.16 12.75 -8.99
CA GLU A 278 -22.33 13.64 -10.14
C GLU A 278 -21.92 12.95 -11.44
N SER A 279 -20.90 12.10 -11.38
CA SER A 279 -20.47 11.26 -12.49
C SER A 279 -20.05 9.87 -12.00
N VAL A 280 -20.28 8.88 -12.86
CA VAL A 280 -19.82 7.49 -12.70
C VAL A 280 -19.26 7.05 -14.04
N TRP A 281 -18.08 6.44 -14.04
CA TRP A 281 -17.45 5.91 -15.23
C TRP A 281 -16.63 4.65 -14.92
N MET A 282 -16.31 3.90 -15.96
CA MET A 282 -15.46 2.72 -15.86
C MET A 282 -14.18 2.94 -16.69
N PRO A 283 -13.01 3.16 -16.06
CA PRO A 283 -11.75 3.39 -16.79
C PRO A 283 -11.42 2.23 -17.75
N ARG A 284 -10.78 2.52 -18.89
CA ARG A 284 -10.34 1.49 -19.84
C ARG A 284 -9.19 0.66 -19.28
N GLY A 285 -8.86 -0.45 -19.93
CA GLY A 285 -7.72 -1.28 -19.52
C GLY A 285 -6.42 -0.47 -19.52
N GLY A 286 -5.70 -0.49 -18.39
CA GLY A 286 -4.48 0.29 -18.17
C GLY A 286 -4.67 1.81 -18.05
N GLU A 287 -5.90 2.33 -18.06
CA GLU A 287 -6.19 3.74 -17.81
C GLU A 287 -6.29 3.98 -16.30
N PRO A 288 -5.41 4.79 -15.69
CA PRO A 288 -5.48 5.06 -14.27
C PRO A 288 -6.53 6.13 -13.96
N VAL A 289 -7.17 5.99 -12.80
CA VAL A 289 -7.87 7.08 -12.11
C VAL A 289 -6.95 7.58 -11.01
N ILE A 290 -6.53 8.84 -11.10
CA ILE A 290 -5.63 9.47 -10.13
C ILE A 290 -6.43 10.54 -9.39
N ALA A 291 -6.35 10.53 -8.07
CA ALA A 291 -6.96 11.55 -7.22
C ALA A 291 -5.93 12.05 -6.22
N GLU A 292 -5.72 13.36 -6.19
CA GLU A 292 -4.75 14.02 -5.33
C GLU A 292 -5.46 14.90 -4.30
N LEU A 293 -4.86 14.99 -3.11
CA LEU A 293 -5.27 15.89 -2.06
C LEU A 293 -4.80 17.30 -2.40
N ILE A 294 -5.74 18.24 -2.41
CA ILE A 294 -5.42 19.65 -2.50
C ILE A 294 -4.99 20.10 -1.11
N ARG A 295 -3.69 20.30 -0.90
CA ARG A 295 -3.16 20.92 0.32
C ARG A 295 -3.33 22.44 0.19
N GLU A 296 -4.35 23.01 0.84
CA GLU A 296 -4.41 24.47 1.03
C GLU A 296 -3.33 24.87 2.05
N ASN A 297 -2.41 25.76 1.65
CA ASN A 297 -1.30 26.35 2.43
C ASN A 297 -1.05 25.76 3.84
N GLU A 298 -0.12 24.81 3.93
CA GLU A 298 0.27 24.11 5.18
C GLU A 298 0.80 24.99 6.32
N LYS A 299 0.98 26.30 6.11
CA LYS A 299 1.59 27.22 7.09
C LYS A 299 0.72 27.49 8.33
N GLU A 300 -0.60 27.28 8.28
CA GLU A 300 -1.46 27.58 9.43
C GLU A 300 -1.66 26.39 10.38
N MET A 301 -1.59 25.13 9.90
CA MET A 301 -1.97 23.95 10.70
C MET A 301 -0.94 23.57 11.79
N TYR A 302 0.32 23.95 11.65
CA TYR A 302 1.38 23.63 12.61
C TYR A 302 1.69 24.78 13.60
N SER A 303 0.97 25.90 13.55
CA SER A 303 1.22 27.04 14.45
C SER A 303 0.64 26.87 15.87
N THR A 304 -0.21 25.87 16.10
CA THR A 304 -0.93 25.70 17.39
C THR A 304 -0.73 24.33 18.03
N LYS A 305 0.52 23.92 18.23
CA LYS A 305 0.86 23.00 19.32
C LYS A 305 2.08 23.54 20.07
N GLU A 306 1.81 24.44 21.02
CA GLU A 306 2.71 24.65 22.14
C GLU A 306 2.91 23.30 22.84
N VAL A 307 4.13 22.77 22.74
CA VAL A 307 4.60 21.70 23.61
C VAL A 307 4.96 22.37 24.93
N THR A 308 4.05 22.33 25.89
CA THR A 308 4.40 22.66 27.28
C THR A 308 5.31 21.57 27.81
N ALA A 309 6.48 21.99 28.29
CA ALA A 309 7.52 21.18 28.93
C ALA A 309 7.03 20.43 30.18
#